data_AF-A0A969SHH8-F1
#
_entry.id   AF-A0A969SHH8-F1
#
_cell.length_a   1.000
_cell.length_b   1.000
_cell.length_c   1.000
_cell.angle_alpha   90.00
_cell.angle_beta   90.00
_cell.angle_gamma   90.00
#
_symmetry.space_group_name_H-M   'P 1'
#
loop_
_entity.id
_entity.type
_entity.pdbx_description
1 polymer ?
#
loop_
_entity_poly.entity_id
_entity_poly.type
_entity_poly.pdbx_seq_one_letter_code
_entity_poly.pdbx_strand_id
1 'polypeptide(L)'
;MKKDRRPQDSASPMETLRIERTQLSQAEFAVQCGIPLRTYQRWISGETEAKPTPRQWKAMMQLLHIESALDIPDDFGPIALGENED
;
A
#
# COMPACT_ATOMS: atom_id res chain seq x y z
N MET A 1 -18.58 19.20 -0.04
CA MET A 1 -18.17 18.15 0.91
C MET A 1 -16.67 17.97 0.82
N LYS A 2 -15.90 18.38 1.84
CA LYS A 2 -14.48 18.07 1.90
C LYS A 2 -14.39 16.62 2.39
N LYS A 3 -13.93 15.69 1.55
CA LYS A 3 -13.68 14.30 1.99
C LYS A 3 -12.70 14.38 3.15
N ASP A 4 -13.12 13.92 4.32
CA ASP A 4 -12.29 13.76 5.50
C ASP A 4 -11.02 13.00 5.12
N ARG A 5 -9.90 13.71 4.99
CA ARG A 5 -8.55 13.14 4.89
C ARG A 5 -8.04 12.82 6.29
N ARG A 6 -8.82 12.09 7.08
CA ARG A 6 -8.30 11.57 8.34
C ARG A 6 -7.43 10.36 7.98
N PRO A 7 -6.15 10.32 8.39
CA PRO A 7 -5.39 9.09 8.33
C PRO A 7 -6.12 8.11 9.23
N GLN A 8 -6.84 7.15 8.65
CA GLN A 8 -7.14 5.94 9.38
C GLN A 8 -5.77 5.30 9.58
N ASP A 9 -5.35 5.13 10.84
CA ASP A 9 -4.17 4.34 11.17
C ASP A 9 -4.32 3.00 10.45
N SER A 10 -3.62 2.86 9.33
CA SER A 10 -3.75 1.68 8.50
C SER A 10 -2.73 0.69 9.03
N ALA A 11 -3.21 -0.48 9.47
CA ALA A 11 -2.31 -1.58 9.80
C ALA A 11 -1.52 -2.09 8.58
N SER A 12 -1.86 -1.64 7.37
CA SER A 12 -1.12 -1.92 6.14
C SER A 12 0.16 -1.08 6.06
N PRO A 13 1.35 -1.70 6.00
CA PRO A 13 2.60 -0.97 5.85
C PRO A 13 2.67 -0.27 4.47
N MET A 14 2.03 -0.83 3.45
CA MET A 14 1.94 -0.21 2.12
C MET A 14 1.12 1.09 2.15
N GLU A 15 0.01 1.11 2.89
CA GLU A 15 -0.81 2.31 3.02
C GLU A 15 -0.13 3.37 3.90
N THR A 16 0.61 2.95 4.93
CA THR A 16 1.49 3.83 5.71
C THR A 16 2.52 4.51 4.80
N LEU A 17 3.24 3.75 3.96
CA LEU A 17 4.18 4.33 3.01
C LEU A 17 3.52 5.30 2.03
N ARG A 18 2.32 5.00 1.53
CA ARG A 18 1.58 5.92 0.64
C ARG A 18 1.29 7.24 1.35
N ILE A 19 0.82 7.20 2.60
CA ILE A 19 0.47 8.38 3.39
C ILE A 19 1.72 9.20 3.74
N GLU A 20 2.80 8.55 4.14
CA GLU A 20 4.02 9.22 4.60
C GLU A 20 4.83 9.81 3.45
N ARG A 21 4.87 9.13 2.30
CA ARG A 21 5.78 9.48 1.20
C ARG A 21 5.09 10.15 0.01
N THR A 22 3.76 10.23 0.02
CA THR A 22 3.00 10.85 -1.08
C THR A 22 1.84 11.70 -0.56
N GLN A 23 1.28 12.54 -1.43
CA GLN A 23 0.03 13.27 -1.18
C GLN A 23 -1.16 12.69 -1.97
N LEU A 24 -0.97 11.51 -2.57
CA LEU A 24 -1.95 10.87 -3.46
C LEU A 24 -3.03 10.18 -2.65
N SER A 25 -4.30 10.27 -3.04
CA SER A 25 -5.34 9.38 -2.54
C SER A 25 -5.11 7.93 -3.00
N GLN A 26 -5.78 6.95 -2.37
CA GLN A 26 -5.71 5.54 -2.82
C GLN A 26 -6.04 5.38 -4.32
N ALA A 27 -7.04 6.12 -4.81
CA ALA A 27 -7.45 6.09 -6.21
C ALA A 27 -6.36 6.61 -7.13
N GLU A 28 -5.77 7.76 -6.80
CA GLU A 28 -4.69 8.35 -7.60
C GLU A 28 -3.44 7.47 -7.57
N PHE A 29 -3.06 6.96 -6.40
CA PHE A 29 -1.93 6.05 -6.24
C PHE A 29 -2.12 4.77 -7.06
N ALA A 30 -3.27 4.10 -6.93
CA ALA A 30 -3.56 2.88 -7.67
C ALA A 30 -3.52 3.11 -9.19
N VAL A 31 -4.15 4.19 -9.67
CA VAL A 31 -4.16 4.54 -11.10
C VAL A 31 -2.74 4.81 -11.61
N GLN A 32 -1.92 5.56 -10.88
CA GLN A 32 -0.54 5.84 -11.29
C GLN A 32 0.35 4.59 -11.27
N CYS A 33 0.08 3.65 -10.37
CA CYS A 33 0.72 2.34 -10.35
C CYS A 33 0.20 1.39 -11.45
N GLY A 34 -0.90 1.72 -12.14
CA GLY A 34 -1.55 0.84 -13.11
C GLY A 34 -2.30 -0.33 -12.46
N ILE A 35 -2.85 -0.12 -11.27
CA ILE A 35 -3.60 -1.09 -10.47
C ILE A 35 -5.07 -0.63 -10.38
N PRO A 36 -6.07 -1.50 -10.62
CA PRO A 36 -7.46 -1.15 -10.34
C PRO A 36 -7.66 -0.84 -8.85
N LEU A 37 -8.37 0.24 -8.53
CA LEU A 37 -8.58 0.67 -7.13
C LEU A 37 -9.07 -0.46 -6.23
N ARG A 38 -10.04 -1.26 -6.69
CA ARG A 38 -10.58 -2.38 -5.91
C ARG A 38 -9.53 -3.44 -5.61
N THR A 39 -8.61 -3.70 -6.54
CA THR A 39 -7.50 -4.63 -6.33
C THR A 39 -6.53 -4.09 -5.27
N TYR A 40 -6.16 -2.81 -5.37
CA TYR A 40 -5.31 -2.16 -4.37
C TYR A 40 -5.94 -2.22 -2.96
N GLN A 41 -7.24 -1.92 -2.86
CA GLN A 41 -7.99 -1.97 -1.60
C GLN A 41 -8.00 -3.37 -0.97
N ARG A 42 -8.13 -4.42 -1.79
CA ARG A 42 -8.06 -5.82 -1.34
C ARG A 42 -6.68 -6.22 -0.83
N TRP A 43 -5.62 -5.67 -1.43
CA TRP A 43 -4.25 -5.90 -0.97
C TRP A 43 -4.00 -5.26 0.39
N ILE A 44 -4.34 -3.98 0.54
CA ILE A 44 -4.11 -3.26 1.81
C ILE A 44 -5.05 -3.70 2.93
N SER A 45 -6.20 -4.32 2.63
CA SER A 45 -7.07 -4.93 3.64
C SER A 45 -6.67 -6.36 4.00
N GLY A 46 -5.77 -6.99 3.25
CA GLY A 46 -5.42 -8.40 3.40
C GLY A 46 -6.47 -9.38 2.86
N GLU A 47 -7.50 -8.92 2.13
CA GLU A 47 -8.49 -9.82 1.49
C GLU A 47 -7.82 -10.73 0.45
N THR A 48 -6.75 -10.26 -0.20
CA THR A 48 -5.96 -11.04 -1.15
C THR A 48 -4.49 -10.68 -1.07
N GLU A 49 -3.61 -11.67 -1.27
CA GLU A 49 -2.16 -11.47 -1.43
C GLU A 49 -1.84 -10.53 -2.60
N ALA A 50 -0.90 -9.61 -2.39
CA ALA A 50 -0.48 -8.68 -3.41
C ALA A 50 0.38 -9.36 -4.47
N LYS A 51 -0.02 -9.24 -5.74
CA LYS A 51 0.71 -9.81 -6.89
C LYS A 51 0.91 -8.76 -7.98
N PRO A 52 1.70 -7.70 -7.72
CA PRO A 52 1.99 -6.69 -8.73
C PRO A 52 2.84 -7.30 -9.86
N THR A 53 2.52 -6.93 -11.09
CA THR A 53 3.43 -7.16 -12.23
C THR A 53 4.72 -6.35 -12.06
N PRO A 54 5.83 -6.70 -12.74
CA PRO A 54 7.07 -5.93 -12.65
C PRO A 54 6.91 -4.45 -13.00
N ARG A 55 5.97 -4.11 -13.90
CA ARG A 55 5.65 -2.72 -14.25
C ARG A 55 4.95 -1.99 -13.09
N GLN A 56 3.96 -2.62 -12.46
CA GLN A 56 3.25 -2.07 -11.31
C GLN A 56 4.20 -1.90 -10.13
N TRP A 57 5.05 -2.91 -9.87
CA TRP A 57 6.07 -2.86 -8.83
C TRP A 57 7.04 -1.68 -9.02
N LYS A 58 7.60 -1.52 -10.23
CA LYS A 58 8.48 -0.38 -10.53
C LYS A 58 7.78 0.97 -10.35
N ALA A 59 6.53 1.08 -10.77
CA ALA A 59 5.75 2.31 -10.60
C ALA A 59 5.53 2.62 -9.10
N MET A 60 5.21 1.61 -8.29
CA MET A 60 5.10 1.75 -6.85
C MET A 60 6.40 2.24 -6.21
N MET A 61 7.54 1.60 -6.53
CA MET A 61 8.84 2.02 -5.99
C MET A 61 9.18 3.46 -6.35
N GLN A 62 8.91 3.87 -7.60
CA GLN A 62 9.16 5.24 -8.06
C GLN A 62 8.30 6.26 -7.32
N LEU A 63 6.99 6.00 -7.15
CA LEU A 63 6.08 6.91 -6.47
C LEU A 63 6.33 6.99 -4.96
N LEU A 64 6.76 5.88 -4.35
CA LEU A 64 7.10 5.83 -2.93
C LEU A 64 8.54 6.28 -2.63
N HIS A 65 9.30 6.70 -3.64
CA HIS A 65 10.71 7.08 -3.49
C HIS A 65 11.52 5.99 -2.76
N ILE A 66 11.28 4.72 -3.13
CA ILE A 66 12.02 3.56 -2.61
C ILE A 66 13.25 3.32 -3.49
N GLU A 67 14.43 3.49 -2.91
CA GLU A 67 15.72 3.28 -3.59
C GLU A 67 16.30 1.88 -3.32
N SER A 68 15.96 1.27 -2.18
CA SER A 68 16.42 -0.05 -1.78
C SER A 68 15.28 -1.05 -1.66
N ALA A 69 15.54 -2.30 -2.04
CA ALA A 69 14.59 -3.40 -1.83
C ALA A 69 14.32 -3.68 -0.34
N LEU A 70 15.18 -3.23 0.58
CA LEU A 70 14.97 -3.38 2.02
C LEU A 70 13.95 -2.40 2.59
N ASP A 71 13.61 -1.33 1.87
CA ASP A 71 12.66 -0.31 2.33
C ASP A 71 11.22 -0.60 1.89
N ILE A 72 11.03 -1.67 1.11
CA ILE A 72 9.71 -2.13 0.70
C ILE A 72 9.20 -3.15 1.72
N PRO A 73 7.92 -3.12 2.09
CA PRO A 73 7.38 -4.10 3.02
C PRO A 73 7.22 -5.44 2.29
N ASP A 74 7.47 -6.52 3.03
CA ASP A 74 7.28 -7.89 2.53
C ASP A 74 5.80 -8.18 2.24
N ASP A 75 4.90 -7.56 3.01
CA ASP A 75 3.44 -7.68 2.86
C ASP A 75 2.79 -6.33 2.61
N PHE A 76 1.71 -6.31 1.82
CA PHE A 76 0.94 -5.09 1.60
C PHE A 76 -0.25 -4.98 2.54
N GLY A 77 -0.74 -6.09 3.08
CA GLY A 77 -1.89 -6.14 3.98
C GLY A 77 -1.51 -5.83 5.44
N PRO A 78 -2.47 -5.88 6.36
CA PRO A 78 -2.21 -5.73 7.79
C PRO A 78 -1.20 -6.77 8.28
N ILE A 79 -0.20 -6.33 9.03
CA ILE A 79 0.68 -7.27 9.76
C ILE A 79 -0.15 -7.79 10.94
N ALA A 80 -0.49 -9.08 10.94
CA ALA A 80 -1.16 -9.70 12.07
C ALA A 80 -0.24 -9.59 13.30
N LEU A 81 -0.57 -8.69 14.23
CA LEU A 81 0.08 -8.62 15.53
C LEU A 81 -0.37 -9.85 16.34
N GLY A 82 0.31 -10.98 16.17
CA GLY A 82 0.23 -12.12 17.09
C GLY A 82 -0.15 -13.45 16.45
N GLU A 83 0.87 -14.23 16.09
CA GLU A 83 0.92 -15.67 16.40
C GLU A 83 2.28 -15.91 17.10
N ASN A 84 2.37 -15.50 18.36
CA ASN A 84 3.35 -15.99 19.33
C ASN A 84 2.64 -16.07 20.68
N GLU A 85 1.74 -17.04 20.81
CA GLU A 85 1.32 -17.62 22.09
C GLU A 85 1.17 -19.13 21.86
N ASP A 86 2.28 -19.86 22.07
CA ASP A 86 2.40 -21.09 22.88
C ASP A 86 3.77 -21.78 22.67
#